data_AF-A0A561V923-F1
#
_entry.id   AF-A0A561V923-F1
#
_cell.length_a   1.000
_cell.length_b   1.000
_cell.length_c   1.000
_cell.angle_alpha   90.00
_cell.angle_beta   90.00
_cell.angle_gamma   90.00
#
_symmetry.space_group_name_H-M   'P 1'
#
loop_
_entity.id
_entity.type
_entity.pdbx_description
1 polymer ?
#
loop_
_entity_poly.entity_id
_entity_poly.type
_entity_poly.pdbx_seq_one_letter_code
_entity_poly.pdbx_strand_id
1 'polypeptide(L)'
;MTGLVTPLEIASRTPGGDSLATGSSTQVAKAWEAFATGEDVTSSIRPDILASWYRCRDQYEVDPALDVAPAAPGQQDQGPDNDVIFTQLGGLGALAGRDVELSGGVVAVTDGNGRILGTWGDPSARRRAELSNMAPWSSWSEQCTGTNGMGTSFEVTGPVTVTGAEHWCEGFHQWACAGIAIRDVVTGSPIASINISRWGATLSDQVPGWLQRAAAGIEQEIHRRAVGEAKQVCTAFKQERTDSSGPLVALDRGGRVVAANDAALSLLRLPAGSPASRGAIEPAERSSPDIPELSDVVRWAAGRSAQNPQWSGYAQLGVAGDGAMPATLRPITSAGRVVGMLCAFGLQEGEPYGRAAEGGAVPMPPRVIGIRNDRLVLLAPSEVRYAEADRNTVWLSTDRGRILAATRGLDHVDQALSRHGFRRVHRRFLVNLRRVAEVERGTKGELFLVTDPRVPELVPVSRRHAPEIRRLLGV
;
A
#
# COMPACT_ATOMS: atom_id res chain seq x y z
N MET A 1 8.79 -26.78 -6.77
CA MET A 1 9.09 -26.25 -8.12
C MET A 1 9.32 -24.76 -7.97
N THR A 2 10.57 -24.32 -8.08
CA THR A 2 10.96 -22.91 -8.10
C THR A 2 10.37 -22.28 -9.37
N GLY A 3 9.54 -21.25 -9.21
CA GLY A 3 8.97 -20.52 -10.34
C GLY A 3 10.09 -19.87 -11.14
N LEU A 4 10.45 -20.49 -12.27
CA LEU A 4 11.37 -19.90 -13.24
C LEU A 4 10.67 -18.68 -13.83
N VAL A 5 11.08 -17.48 -13.42
CA VAL A 5 10.71 -16.25 -14.14
C VAL A 5 11.28 -16.41 -15.55
N THR A 6 10.40 -16.47 -16.54
CA THR A 6 10.80 -16.57 -17.95
C THR A 6 11.74 -15.41 -18.30
N PRO A 7 12.81 -15.64 -19.08
CA PRO A 7 13.73 -14.58 -19.51
C PRO A 7 12.98 -13.37 -20.08
N LEU A 8 13.56 -12.19 -19.92
CA LEU A 8 13.01 -10.98 -20.50
C LEU A 8 13.27 -11.01 -22.01
N GLU A 9 12.26 -11.33 -22.80
CA GLU A 9 12.37 -11.31 -24.26
C GLU A 9 12.33 -9.86 -24.78
N ILE A 10 13.50 -9.22 -24.89
CA ILE A 10 13.63 -7.98 -25.66
C ILE A 10 13.89 -8.35 -27.11
N ALA A 11 12.86 -8.26 -27.97
CA ALA A 11 13.06 -8.41 -29.40
C ALA A 11 14.09 -7.37 -29.88
N SER A 12 15.18 -7.84 -30.49
CA SER A 12 16.20 -7.02 -31.12
C SER A 12 15.62 -6.33 -32.35
N ARG A 13 14.93 -5.20 -32.18
CA ARG A 13 14.63 -4.32 -33.30
C ARG A 13 15.89 -3.56 -33.69
N THR A 14 16.36 -3.79 -34.91
CA THR A 14 17.30 -2.93 -35.63
C THR A 14 16.80 -1.48 -35.59
N PRO A 15 17.64 -0.45 -35.41
CA PRO A 15 17.20 0.94 -35.44
C PRO A 15 16.76 1.28 -36.87
N GLY A 16 15.45 1.25 -37.08
CA GLY A 16 14.84 1.55 -38.37
C GLY A 16 13.46 2.15 -38.14
N GLY A 17 13.35 3.46 -38.38
CA GLY A 17 12.11 4.20 -38.47
C GLY A 17 11.83 5.10 -37.28
N ASP A 18 12.20 6.38 -37.42
CA ASP A 18 11.53 7.49 -36.75
C ASP A 18 10.01 7.30 -36.81
N SER A 19 9.35 7.30 -35.65
CA SER A 19 7.91 7.52 -35.57
C SER A 19 7.54 8.16 -34.23
N LEU A 20 7.76 9.48 -34.19
CA LEU A 20 6.85 10.48 -33.61
C LEU A 20 6.39 10.27 -32.15
N ALA A 21 7.27 10.60 -31.21
CA ALA A 21 6.90 11.02 -29.86
C ALA A 21 6.97 12.56 -29.76
N THR A 22 6.08 13.29 -30.46
CA THR A 22 6.21 14.77 -30.55
C THR A 22 4.99 15.55 -30.06
N GLY A 23 3.86 14.91 -29.75
CA GLY A 23 2.68 15.58 -29.19
C GLY A 23 2.55 15.47 -27.66
N SER A 24 2.67 14.24 -27.14
CA SER A 24 2.42 13.92 -25.72
C SER A 24 3.58 14.33 -24.80
N SER A 25 4.83 14.10 -25.23
CA SER A 25 6.04 14.41 -24.45
C SER A 25 6.21 15.90 -24.17
N THR A 26 6.00 16.75 -25.19
CA THR A 26 6.06 18.21 -25.05
C THR A 26 4.94 18.75 -24.15
N GLN A 27 3.77 18.12 -24.15
CA GLN A 27 2.68 18.49 -23.26
C GLN A 27 3.01 18.17 -21.80
N VAL A 28 3.60 16.99 -21.54
CA VAL A 28 4.06 16.61 -20.20
C VAL A 28 5.15 17.55 -19.70
N ALA A 29 6.13 17.91 -20.55
CA ALA A 29 7.20 18.83 -20.19
C ALA A 29 6.68 20.22 -19.78
N LYS A 30 5.73 20.79 -20.55
CA LYS A 30 5.10 22.08 -20.21
C LYS A 30 4.31 22.02 -18.91
N ALA A 31 3.59 20.92 -18.69
CA ALA A 31 2.83 20.74 -17.46
C ALA A 31 3.76 20.57 -16.25
N TRP A 32 4.88 19.86 -16.42
CA TRP A 32 5.91 19.75 -15.39
C TRP A 32 6.51 21.12 -15.04
N GLU A 33 6.88 21.92 -16.05
CA GLU A 33 7.46 23.25 -15.84
C GLU A 33 6.50 24.20 -15.08
N ALA A 34 5.22 24.22 -15.49
CA ALA A 34 4.19 24.99 -14.78
C ALA A 34 4.01 24.47 -13.33
N PHE A 35 3.98 23.15 -13.13
CA PHE A 35 3.77 22.59 -11.81
C PHE A 35 4.96 22.79 -10.85
N ALA A 36 6.19 22.62 -11.35
CA ALA A 36 7.43 22.83 -10.61
C ALA A 36 7.64 24.29 -10.21
N THR A 37 7.08 25.24 -10.96
CA THR A 37 7.09 26.68 -10.64
C THR A 37 5.94 27.12 -9.72
N GLY A 38 5.09 26.17 -9.27
CA GLY A 38 4.07 26.40 -8.24
C GLY A 38 2.64 26.52 -8.77
N GLU A 39 2.40 26.33 -10.07
CA GLU A 39 1.03 26.27 -10.61
C GLU A 39 0.41 24.88 -10.37
N ASP A 40 -0.92 24.81 -10.32
CA ASP A 40 -1.63 23.52 -10.33
C ASP A 40 -2.06 23.16 -11.75
N VAL A 41 -1.72 21.94 -12.19
CA VAL A 41 -2.10 21.41 -13.50
C VAL A 41 -3.24 20.39 -13.38
N THR A 42 -4.31 20.54 -14.17
CA THR A 42 -5.53 19.74 -14.01
C THR A 42 -5.95 18.94 -15.25
N SER A 43 -5.14 18.92 -16.30
CA SER A 43 -5.41 18.15 -17.51
C SER A 43 -4.12 17.62 -18.15
N SER A 44 -4.16 16.33 -18.56
CA SER A 44 -3.18 15.65 -19.43
C SER A 44 -2.02 14.89 -18.79
N ILE A 45 -1.90 14.87 -17.45
CA ILE A 45 -0.91 14.04 -16.73
C ILE A 45 -1.59 12.82 -16.12
N ARG A 46 -0.90 11.67 -16.13
CA ARG A 46 -1.42 10.44 -15.53
C ARG A 46 -1.62 10.62 -14.02
N PRO A 47 -2.72 10.11 -13.42
CA PRO A 47 -3.05 10.38 -12.02
C PRO A 47 -1.99 9.93 -11.01
N ASP A 48 -1.31 8.82 -11.28
CA ASP A 48 -0.22 8.28 -10.48
C ASP A 48 1.02 9.20 -10.49
N ILE A 49 1.38 9.72 -11.66
CA ILE A 49 2.47 10.69 -11.82
C ILE A 49 2.13 12.02 -11.15
N LEU A 50 0.92 12.55 -11.37
CA LEU A 50 0.50 13.80 -10.75
C LEU A 50 0.47 13.68 -9.22
N ALA A 51 -0.04 12.58 -8.67
CA ALA A 51 -0.01 12.33 -7.23
C ALA A 51 1.42 12.27 -6.67
N SER A 52 2.36 11.71 -7.44
CA SER A 52 3.79 11.71 -7.11
C SER A 52 4.35 13.13 -7.10
N TRP A 53 4.07 13.95 -8.13
CA TRP A 53 4.51 15.36 -8.16
C TRP A 53 4.00 16.17 -6.96
N TYR A 54 2.74 16.01 -6.56
CA TYR A 54 2.23 16.65 -5.33
C TYR A 54 2.98 16.20 -4.08
N ARG A 55 3.32 14.91 -3.93
CA ARG A 55 4.15 14.46 -2.80
C ARG A 55 5.55 15.07 -2.88
N CYS A 56 6.18 15.08 -4.05
CA CYS A 56 7.51 15.67 -4.25
C CYS A 56 7.55 17.16 -3.90
N ARG A 57 6.54 17.94 -4.31
CA ARG A 57 6.45 19.39 -4.06
C ARG A 57 6.02 19.71 -2.63
N ASP A 58 4.94 19.12 -2.16
CA ASP A 58 4.20 19.60 -0.98
C ASP A 58 4.51 18.81 0.30
N GLN A 59 5.05 17.59 0.18
CA GLN A 59 5.33 16.71 1.32
C GLN A 59 6.82 16.45 1.52
N TYR A 60 7.55 16.18 0.44
CA TYR A 60 8.96 15.83 0.46
C TYR A 60 9.87 17.02 0.17
N GLU A 61 9.35 18.06 -0.49
CA GLU A 61 10.06 19.28 -0.87
C GLU A 61 11.37 18.97 -1.63
N VAL A 62 11.30 18.04 -2.58
CA VAL A 62 12.46 17.62 -3.40
C VAL A 62 12.82 18.73 -4.38
N ASP A 63 14.09 19.11 -4.45
CA ASP A 63 14.58 20.07 -5.45
C ASP A 63 14.44 19.51 -6.89
N PRO A 64 13.62 20.12 -7.77
CA PRO A 64 13.49 19.67 -9.15
C PRO A 64 14.79 19.81 -9.97
N ALA A 65 15.77 20.60 -9.51
CA ALA A 65 17.08 20.74 -10.16
C ALA A 65 18.09 19.64 -9.78
N LEU A 66 17.72 18.70 -8.89
CA LEU A 66 18.58 17.60 -8.48
C LEU A 66 19.02 16.75 -9.69
N ASP A 67 20.32 16.56 -9.87
CA ASP A 67 20.93 15.79 -10.96
C ASP A 67 21.67 14.53 -10.47
N VAL A 68 21.94 14.44 -9.17
CA VAL A 68 22.64 13.35 -8.51
C VAL A 68 21.87 12.89 -7.29
N ALA A 69 21.52 11.60 -7.22
CA ALA A 69 20.84 11.04 -6.07
C ALA A 69 21.69 11.14 -4.78
N PRO A 70 21.09 11.50 -3.62
CA PRO A 70 21.81 11.61 -2.37
C PRO A 70 22.20 10.21 -1.83
N ALA A 71 23.11 10.20 -0.86
CA ALA A 71 23.48 8.97 -0.18
C ALA A 71 22.28 8.35 0.57
N ALA A 72 22.23 7.02 0.51
CA ALA A 72 21.64 6.13 1.50
C ALA A 72 21.72 6.66 2.93
N PRO A 73 20.64 6.98 3.68
CA PRO A 73 20.75 7.05 5.14
C PRO A 73 21.46 5.80 5.67
N GLY A 74 22.28 5.95 6.71
CA GLY A 74 23.08 4.85 7.28
C GLY A 74 22.23 3.60 7.55
N GLN A 75 22.85 2.41 7.53
CA GLN A 75 22.15 1.13 7.72
C GLN A 75 21.20 1.21 8.92
N GLN A 76 19.90 1.37 8.65
CA GLN A 76 18.90 0.80 9.52
C GLN A 76 19.10 -0.70 9.38
N ASP A 77 19.33 -1.37 10.50
CA ASP A 77 19.55 -2.80 10.61
C ASP A 77 18.33 -3.52 10.01
N GLN A 78 18.34 -3.69 8.68
CA GLN A 78 17.36 -4.46 7.95
C GLN A 78 17.73 -5.88 8.29
N GLY A 79 17.08 -6.41 9.34
CA GLY A 79 17.44 -7.72 9.89
C GLY A 79 17.58 -8.80 8.81
N PRO A 80 18.24 -9.92 9.14
CA PRO A 80 18.60 -11.01 8.20
C PRO A 80 17.41 -11.58 7.39
N ASP A 81 16.18 -11.23 7.78
CA ASP A 81 14.88 -11.46 7.16
C ASP A 81 14.84 -11.19 5.65
N ASN A 82 15.43 -10.07 5.22
CA ASN A 82 15.37 -9.65 3.83
C ASN A 82 16.52 -10.20 2.97
N ASP A 83 17.59 -10.74 3.58
CA ASP A 83 18.79 -11.17 2.85
C ASP A 83 18.50 -12.23 1.78
N VAL A 84 17.62 -13.19 2.09
CA VAL A 84 17.24 -14.22 1.11
C VAL A 84 16.43 -13.60 -0.04
N ILE A 85 15.58 -12.61 0.25
CA ILE A 85 14.81 -11.89 -0.78
C ILE A 85 15.74 -11.05 -1.64
N PHE A 86 16.67 -10.32 -1.02
CA PHE A 86 17.68 -9.51 -1.70
C PHE A 86 18.62 -10.36 -2.55
N THR A 87 19.01 -11.54 -2.07
CA THR A 87 19.83 -12.49 -2.85
C THR A 87 19.09 -12.98 -4.09
N GLN A 88 17.81 -13.34 -3.94
CA GLN A 88 16.98 -13.76 -5.08
C GLN A 88 16.78 -12.61 -6.08
N LEU A 89 16.51 -11.40 -5.59
CA LEU A 89 16.38 -10.21 -6.42
C LEU A 89 17.69 -9.84 -7.13
N GLY A 90 18.84 -9.98 -6.46
CA GLY A 90 20.15 -9.80 -7.08
C GLY A 90 20.40 -10.81 -8.21
N GLY A 91 20.01 -12.07 -8.01
CA GLY A 91 20.05 -13.09 -9.06
C GLY A 91 19.15 -12.77 -10.25
N LEU A 92 17.91 -12.32 -10.00
CA LEU A 92 16.98 -11.87 -11.04
C LEU A 92 17.50 -10.62 -11.77
N GLY A 93 18.04 -9.66 -11.03
CA GLY A 93 18.64 -8.45 -11.57
C GLY A 93 19.82 -8.76 -12.49
N ALA A 94 20.69 -9.69 -12.10
CA ALA A 94 21.80 -10.14 -12.94
C ALA A 94 21.33 -10.89 -14.20
N LEU A 95 20.27 -11.70 -14.11
CA LEU A 95 19.66 -12.38 -15.26
C LEU A 95 19.07 -11.36 -16.25
N ALA A 96 18.18 -10.49 -15.76
CA ALA A 96 17.56 -9.44 -16.58
C ALA A 96 18.58 -8.45 -17.13
N GLY A 97 19.65 -8.19 -16.38
CA GLY A 97 20.80 -7.40 -16.84
C GLY A 97 21.42 -7.94 -18.11
N ARG A 98 21.60 -9.27 -18.22
CA ARG A 98 22.08 -9.91 -19.46
C ARG A 98 21.08 -9.78 -20.60
N ASP A 99 19.79 -9.90 -20.31
CA ASP A 99 18.73 -9.78 -21.32
C ASP A 99 18.66 -8.36 -21.92
N VAL A 100 18.99 -7.33 -21.13
CA VAL A 100 18.99 -5.92 -21.58
C VAL A 100 20.35 -5.40 -22.04
N GLU A 101 21.41 -6.19 -21.91
CA GLU A 101 22.81 -5.77 -22.10
C GLU A 101 23.10 -5.18 -23.48
N LEU A 102 22.45 -5.69 -24.52
CA LEU A 102 22.65 -5.20 -25.90
C LEU A 102 21.61 -4.15 -26.33
N SER A 103 20.70 -3.77 -25.44
CA SER A 103 19.58 -2.85 -25.73
C SER A 103 19.76 -1.45 -25.13
N GLY A 104 20.88 -1.21 -24.43
CA GLY A 104 21.15 0.03 -23.69
C GLY A 104 20.34 0.16 -22.40
N GLY A 105 19.89 -0.97 -21.82
CA GLY A 105 19.11 -0.99 -20.58
C GLY A 105 19.98 -1.20 -19.33
N VAL A 106 19.46 -0.75 -18.19
CA VAL A 106 20.03 -0.98 -16.85
C VAL A 106 18.93 -1.53 -15.96
N VAL A 107 19.24 -2.57 -15.19
CA VAL A 107 18.38 -3.12 -14.14
C VAL A 107 18.95 -2.70 -12.79
N ALA A 108 18.12 -2.12 -11.93
CA ALA A 108 18.45 -1.73 -10.58
C ALA A 108 17.56 -2.46 -9.58
N VAL A 109 18.13 -2.85 -8.44
CA VAL A 109 17.38 -3.41 -7.29
C VAL A 109 17.64 -2.52 -6.07
N THR A 110 16.58 -2.23 -5.32
CA THR A 110 16.64 -1.47 -4.06
C THR A 110 16.11 -2.27 -2.88
N ASP A 111 16.46 -1.86 -1.66
CA ASP A 111 15.70 -2.23 -0.46
C ASP A 111 14.37 -1.45 -0.37
N GLY A 112 13.58 -1.71 0.68
CA GLY A 112 12.28 -1.10 0.93
C GLY A 112 12.32 0.39 1.28
N ASN A 113 13.52 0.94 1.53
CA ASN A 113 13.75 2.36 1.77
C ASN A 113 14.27 3.07 0.50
N GLY A 114 14.33 2.37 -0.63
CA GLY A 114 14.81 2.90 -1.91
C GLY A 114 16.33 2.99 -2.02
N ARG A 115 17.10 2.37 -1.12
CA ARG A 115 18.56 2.30 -1.28
C ARG A 115 18.92 1.29 -2.36
N ILE A 116 19.74 1.67 -3.33
CA ILE A 116 20.23 0.74 -4.34
C ILE A 116 21.14 -0.32 -3.70
N LEU A 117 20.83 -1.58 -3.97
CA LEU A 117 21.60 -2.76 -3.59
C LEU A 117 22.52 -3.24 -4.72
N GLY A 118 22.09 -3.08 -5.97
CA GLY A 118 22.86 -3.51 -7.12
C GLY A 118 22.30 -3.03 -8.46
N THR A 119 23.16 -2.99 -9.46
CA THR A 119 22.84 -2.57 -10.84
C THR A 119 23.53 -3.46 -11.87
N TRP A 120 22.80 -3.86 -12.91
CA TRP A 120 23.25 -4.75 -13.98
C TRP A 120 22.74 -4.24 -15.34
N GLY A 121 23.27 -4.72 -16.47
CA GLY A 121 22.86 -4.25 -17.80
C GLY A 121 24.02 -3.77 -18.66
N ASP A 122 23.68 -3.01 -19.71
CA ASP A 122 24.62 -2.48 -20.70
C ASP A 122 25.73 -1.66 -20.02
N PRO A 123 27.03 -1.93 -20.29
CA PRO A 123 28.13 -1.22 -19.63
C PRO A 123 28.13 0.30 -19.85
N SER A 124 27.67 0.78 -21.01
CA SER A 124 27.61 2.22 -21.31
C SER A 124 26.45 2.90 -20.60
N ALA A 125 25.29 2.24 -20.52
CA ALA A 125 24.13 2.72 -19.80
C ALA A 125 24.38 2.71 -18.29
N ARG A 126 25.07 1.68 -17.77
CA ARG A 126 25.49 1.63 -16.36
C ARG A 126 26.45 2.75 -15.97
N ARG A 127 27.50 3.01 -16.78
CA ARG A 127 28.39 4.15 -16.55
C ARG A 127 27.64 5.48 -16.52
N ARG A 128 26.59 5.61 -17.31
CA ARG A 128 25.74 6.80 -17.30
C ARG A 128 24.84 6.87 -16.06
N ALA A 129 24.27 5.75 -15.65
CA ALA A 129 23.49 5.61 -14.44
C ALA A 129 24.32 6.03 -13.20
N GLU A 130 25.60 5.63 -13.16
CA GLU A 130 26.57 6.01 -12.12
C GLU A 130 26.78 7.53 -12.02
N LEU A 131 26.71 8.28 -13.12
CA LEU A 131 26.82 9.76 -13.09
C LEU A 131 25.69 10.42 -12.29
N SER A 132 24.53 9.78 -12.20
CA SER A 132 23.37 10.22 -11.42
C SER A 132 23.26 9.55 -10.05
N ASN A 133 24.30 8.83 -9.60
CA ASN A 133 24.26 7.96 -8.42
C ASN A 133 23.15 6.89 -8.49
N MET A 134 22.81 6.38 -9.67
CA MET A 134 22.06 5.13 -9.80
C MET A 134 23.02 3.96 -9.60
N ALA A 135 23.57 3.87 -8.40
CA ALA A 135 24.60 2.95 -7.98
C ALA A 135 24.40 2.59 -6.49
N PRO A 136 24.96 1.46 -6.01
CA PRO A 136 24.80 1.03 -4.64
C PRO A 136 25.05 2.13 -3.62
N TRP A 137 24.34 2.07 -2.49
CA TRP A 137 24.43 3.01 -1.38
C TRP A 137 23.81 4.39 -1.63
N SER A 138 23.15 4.61 -2.78
CA SER A 138 22.41 5.84 -3.08
C SER A 138 20.91 5.66 -2.85
N SER A 139 20.21 6.72 -2.46
CA SER A 139 18.76 6.71 -2.24
C SER A 139 18.01 7.09 -3.51
N TRP A 140 17.15 6.20 -3.99
CA TRP A 140 16.23 6.45 -5.10
C TRP A 140 14.76 6.34 -4.65
N SER A 141 14.51 6.52 -3.34
CA SER A 141 13.15 6.72 -2.85
C SER A 141 12.54 7.97 -3.49
N GLU A 142 11.21 7.99 -3.61
CA GLU A 142 10.53 9.18 -4.13
C GLU A 142 10.77 10.42 -3.25
N GLN A 143 10.94 10.21 -1.94
CA GLN A 143 11.25 11.27 -0.97
C GLN A 143 12.64 11.88 -1.18
N CYS A 144 13.62 11.14 -1.69
CA CYS A 144 14.98 11.63 -1.85
C CYS A 144 15.28 12.11 -3.28
N THR A 145 14.67 11.49 -4.29
CA THR A 145 15.05 11.65 -5.70
C THR A 145 13.84 11.96 -6.59
N GLY A 146 12.71 12.30 -5.95
CA GLY A 146 11.49 12.68 -6.63
C GLY A 146 10.84 11.54 -7.43
N THR A 147 9.84 11.86 -8.25
CA THR A 147 9.15 10.89 -9.11
C THR A 147 10.12 10.13 -10.00
N ASN A 148 10.20 8.81 -9.79
CA ASN A 148 11.09 7.92 -10.51
C ASN A 148 10.55 6.47 -10.48
N GLY A 149 11.02 5.61 -11.38
CA GLY A 149 10.47 4.26 -11.53
C GLY A 149 10.53 3.37 -10.28
N MET A 150 11.65 3.38 -9.54
CA MET A 150 11.82 2.49 -8.38
C MET A 150 11.21 3.06 -7.10
N GLY A 151 11.41 4.34 -6.81
CA GLY A 151 10.86 5.01 -5.64
C GLY A 151 9.34 5.16 -5.69
N THR A 152 8.79 5.62 -6.82
CA THR A 152 7.34 5.79 -6.97
C THR A 152 6.60 4.46 -6.96
N SER A 153 7.27 3.34 -7.29
CA SER A 153 6.67 2.01 -7.19
C SER A 153 6.24 1.64 -5.76
N PHE A 154 6.83 2.25 -4.73
CA PHE A 154 6.45 2.05 -3.33
C PHE A 154 5.11 2.72 -2.97
N GLU A 155 4.66 3.69 -3.75
CA GLU A 155 3.44 4.46 -3.51
C GLU A 155 2.23 3.94 -4.31
N VAL A 156 2.46 3.02 -5.24
CA VAL A 156 1.42 2.48 -6.12
C VAL A 156 1.31 0.95 -6.03
N THR A 157 0.24 0.42 -6.62
CA THR A 157 0.03 -1.02 -6.76
C THR A 157 0.43 -1.47 -8.16
N GLY A 158 1.34 -2.44 -8.26
CA GLY A 158 1.82 -2.95 -9.54
C GLY A 158 2.96 -2.13 -10.14
N PRO A 159 3.32 -2.38 -11.41
CA PRO A 159 4.43 -1.68 -12.05
C PRO A 159 4.05 -0.24 -12.39
N VAL A 160 5.01 0.67 -12.22
CA VAL A 160 4.93 2.07 -12.65
C VAL A 160 5.96 2.32 -13.73
N THR A 161 5.57 3.08 -14.76
CA THR A 161 6.49 3.62 -15.77
C THR A 161 6.65 5.12 -15.53
N VAL A 162 7.86 5.66 -15.71
CA VAL A 162 8.15 7.09 -15.62
C VAL A 162 9.09 7.43 -16.77
N THR A 163 8.66 8.32 -17.67
CA THR A 163 9.42 8.64 -18.89
C THR A 163 9.54 10.13 -19.09
N GLY A 164 10.74 10.60 -19.45
CA GLY A 164 10.90 12.01 -19.80
C GLY A 164 10.64 12.93 -18.62
N ALA A 165 9.92 14.02 -18.91
CA ALA A 165 9.48 15.00 -17.92
C ALA A 165 8.41 14.48 -16.94
N GLU A 166 8.03 13.20 -16.98
CA GLU A 166 7.30 12.59 -15.86
C GLU A 166 8.18 12.45 -14.61
N HIS A 167 9.50 12.39 -14.78
CA HIS A 167 10.44 12.46 -13.65
C HIS A 167 10.35 13.82 -12.98
N TRP A 168 10.35 13.84 -11.66
CA TRP A 168 10.30 15.09 -10.91
C TRP A 168 11.55 15.94 -11.15
N CYS A 169 12.74 15.33 -11.13
CA CYS A 169 13.97 16.07 -11.31
C CYS A 169 14.38 16.16 -12.78
N GLU A 170 14.72 17.36 -13.24
CA GLU A 170 15.06 17.66 -14.63
C GLU A 170 16.26 16.85 -15.13
N GLY A 171 17.25 16.64 -14.25
CA GLY A 171 18.45 15.84 -14.54
C GLY A 171 18.15 14.41 -14.99
N PHE A 172 16.95 13.89 -14.71
CA PHE A 172 16.54 12.54 -15.07
C PHE A 172 15.62 12.45 -16.30
N HIS A 173 15.30 13.57 -16.96
CA HIS A 173 14.37 13.59 -18.10
C HIS A 173 14.85 12.81 -19.34
N GLN A 174 16.12 12.43 -19.42
CA GLN A 174 16.61 11.54 -20.49
C GLN A 174 16.36 10.06 -20.23
N TRP A 175 15.84 9.70 -19.06
CA TRP A 175 15.53 8.32 -18.71
C TRP A 175 14.08 7.95 -19.04
N ALA A 176 13.89 6.68 -19.41
CA ALA A 176 12.63 5.97 -19.33
C ALA A 176 12.81 4.81 -18.34
N CYS A 177 11.99 4.79 -17.29
CA CYS A 177 12.08 3.85 -16.18
C CYS A 177 10.79 3.05 -16.05
N ALA A 178 10.89 1.81 -15.62
CA ALA A 178 9.78 0.99 -15.18
C ALA A 178 10.17 0.20 -13.94
N GLY A 179 9.45 0.38 -12.84
CA GLY A 179 9.74 -0.26 -11.56
C GLY A 179 8.53 -0.93 -10.94
N ILE A 180 8.77 -1.92 -10.09
CA ILE A 180 7.72 -2.57 -9.29
C ILE A 180 8.25 -2.85 -7.88
N ALA A 181 7.42 -2.56 -6.88
CA ALA A 181 7.70 -2.89 -5.50
C ALA A 181 7.38 -4.37 -5.20
N ILE A 182 8.26 -5.02 -4.46
CA ILE A 182 8.04 -6.31 -3.81
C ILE A 182 7.54 -6.00 -2.41
N ARG A 183 6.38 -6.53 -2.03
CA ARG A 183 5.74 -6.22 -0.74
C ARG A 183 5.65 -7.44 0.17
N ASP A 184 5.71 -7.18 1.47
CA ASP A 184 5.39 -8.18 2.48
C ASP A 184 3.89 -8.51 2.41
N VAL A 185 3.54 -9.78 2.21
CA VAL A 185 2.13 -10.20 2.05
C VAL A 185 1.30 -10.11 3.34
N VAL A 186 1.96 -9.94 4.48
CA VAL A 186 1.37 -9.81 5.81
C VAL A 186 1.18 -8.33 6.16
N THR A 187 2.25 -7.53 6.09
CA THR A 187 2.21 -6.13 6.52
C THR A 187 1.83 -5.17 5.40
N GLY A 188 1.99 -5.56 4.13
CA GLY A 188 1.83 -4.71 2.96
C GLY A 188 2.97 -3.73 2.72
N SER A 189 3.94 -3.66 3.64
CA SER A 189 5.10 -2.77 3.53
C SER A 189 5.99 -3.18 2.35
N PRO A 190 6.60 -2.22 1.65
CA PRO A 190 7.59 -2.53 0.63
C PRO A 190 8.84 -3.16 1.27
N ILE A 191 9.31 -4.25 0.69
CA ILE A 191 10.56 -4.93 1.05
C ILE A 191 11.70 -4.50 0.13
N ALA A 192 11.40 -4.31 -1.16
CA ALA A 192 12.37 -4.02 -2.20
C ALA A 192 11.69 -3.46 -3.45
N SER A 193 12.46 -2.97 -4.41
CA SER A 193 11.99 -2.68 -5.77
C SER A 193 12.96 -3.27 -6.80
N ILE A 194 12.43 -3.68 -7.94
CA ILE A 194 13.20 -3.99 -9.15
C ILE A 194 12.76 -3.04 -10.26
N ASN A 195 13.72 -2.43 -10.93
CA ASN A 195 13.48 -1.41 -11.94
C ASN A 195 14.36 -1.62 -13.17
N ILE A 196 13.80 -1.34 -14.35
CA ILE A 196 14.51 -1.32 -15.63
C ILE A 196 14.47 0.11 -16.17
N SER A 197 15.65 0.63 -16.50
CA SER A 197 15.84 1.99 -17.05
C SER A 197 16.52 1.94 -18.41
N ARG A 198 16.21 2.91 -19.26
CA ARG A 198 16.87 3.12 -20.56
C ARG A 198 17.12 4.60 -20.80
N TRP A 199 18.29 4.91 -21.37
CA TRP A 199 18.66 6.28 -21.70
C TRP A 199 18.29 6.64 -23.13
N GLY A 200 17.68 7.82 -23.33
CA GLY A 200 17.44 8.42 -24.65
C GLY A 200 16.50 7.61 -25.55
N ALA A 201 15.81 6.61 -25.01
CA ALA A 201 14.94 5.72 -25.76
C ALA A 201 13.83 5.15 -24.86
N THR A 202 12.73 4.73 -25.46
CA THR A 202 11.61 4.12 -24.74
C THR A 202 11.92 2.70 -24.30
N LEU A 203 11.25 2.25 -23.25
CA LEU A 203 11.22 0.85 -22.83
C LEU A 203 10.30 0.02 -23.73
N SER A 204 10.55 -1.29 -23.80
CA SER A 204 9.66 -2.25 -24.46
C SER A 204 8.36 -2.41 -23.67
N ASP A 205 7.23 -2.53 -24.37
CA ASP A 205 5.91 -2.78 -23.77
C ASP A 205 5.83 -4.10 -22.98
N GLN A 206 6.82 -4.99 -23.15
CA GLN A 206 6.90 -6.24 -22.41
C GLN A 206 7.44 -6.07 -20.98
N VAL A 207 8.14 -4.97 -20.70
CA VAL A 207 8.82 -4.73 -19.41
C VAL A 207 7.85 -4.76 -18.22
N PRO A 208 6.70 -4.05 -18.23
CA PRO A 208 5.75 -4.11 -17.10
C PRO A 208 5.24 -5.52 -16.81
N GLY A 209 4.94 -6.31 -17.85
CA GLY A 209 4.47 -7.68 -17.68
C GLY A 209 5.54 -8.61 -17.12
N TRP A 210 6.82 -8.40 -17.49
CA TRP A 210 7.94 -9.12 -16.90
C TRP A 210 8.13 -8.75 -15.43
N LEU A 211 8.10 -7.44 -15.10
CA LEU A 211 8.21 -6.95 -13.73
C LEU A 211 7.14 -7.55 -12.81
N GLN A 212 5.89 -7.63 -13.28
CA GLN A 212 4.80 -8.29 -12.54
C GLN A 212 5.11 -9.76 -12.24
N ARG A 213 5.63 -10.52 -13.22
CA ARG A 213 5.99 -11.93 -13.01
C ARG A 213 7.17 -12.09 -12.07
N ALA A 214 8.18 -11.22 -12.18
CA ALA A 214 9.33 -11.22 -11.29
C ALA A 214 8.92 -10.96 -9.83
N ALA A 215 8.10 -9.92 -9.59
CA ALA A 215 7.55 -9.63 -8.28
C ALA A 215 6.72 -10.80 -7.73
N ALA A 216 5.79 -11.34 -8.52
CA ALA A 216 4.95 -12.47 -8.10
C ALA A 216 5.77 -13.72 -7.70
N GLY A 217 6.89 -13.99 -8.38
CA GLY A 217 7.79 -15.09 -8.04
C GLY A 217 8.44 -14.91 -6.66
N ILE A 218 8.86 -13.69 -6.32
CA ILE A 218 9.44 -13.35 -5.02
C ILE A 218 8.36 -13.31 -3.92
N GLU A 219 7.19 -12.76 -4.22
CA GLU A 219 6.05 -12.71 -3.30
C GLU A 219 5.54 -14.11 -2.91
N GLN A 220 5.70 -15.10 -3.79
CA GLN A 220 5.41 -16.50 -3.45
C GLN A 220 6.34 -17.05 -2.35
N GLU A 221 7.61 -16.65 -2.34
CA GLU A 221 8.55 -17.02 -1.29
C GLU A 221 8.19 -16.33 0.04
N ILE A 222 7.86 -15.04 -0.02
CA ILE A 222 7.38 -14.26 1.13
C ILE A 222 6.09 -14.90 1.69
N HIS A 223 5.17 -15.32 0.83
CA HIS A 223 3.95 -16.02 1.21
C HIS A 223 4.24 -17.34 1.93
N ARG A 224 5.17 -18.15 1.42
CA ARG A 224 5.55 -19.42 2.06
C ARG A 224 6.09 -19.19 3.47
N ARG A 225 6.89 -18.13 3.67
CA ARG A 225 7.37 -17.73 4.99
C ARG A 225 6.23 -17.30 5.90
N ALA A 226 5.32 -16.45 5.42
CA ALA A 226 4.16 -16.00 6.17
C ALA A 226 3.26 -17.16 6.65
N VAL A 227 3.13 -18.23 5.84
CA VAL A 227 2.45 -19.47 6.21
C VAL A 227 3.20 -20.22 7.31
N GLY A 228 4.54 -20.28 7.24
CA GLY A 228 5.39 -20.86 8.29
C GLY A 228 5.28 -20.10 9.61
N GLU A 229 5.38 -18.78 9.56
CA GLU A 229 5.22 -17.86 10.70
C GLU A 229 3.86 -18.07 11.38
N ALA A 230 2.76 -18.14 10.62
CA ALA A 230 1.43 -18.36 11.18
C ALA A 230 1.29 -19.71 11.92
N LYS A 231 1.99 -20.77 11.48
CA LYS A 231 2.01 -22.06 12.20
C LYS A 231 2.71 -21.93 13.56
N GLN A 232 3.76 -21.12 13.63
CA GLN A 232 4.46 -20.84 14.89
C GLN A 232 3.58 -20.00 15.82
N VAL A 233 2.92 -18.97 15.27
CA VAL A 233 1.95 -18.15 16.00
C VAL A 233 0.80 -18.99 16.57
N CYS A 234 0.23 -19.90 15.77
CA CYS A 234 -0.79 -20.84 16.24
C CYS A 234 -0.28 -21.79 17.35
N THR A 235 0.98 -22.21 17.28
CA THR A 235 1.60 -23.07 18.31
C THR A 235 1.73 -22.31 19.63
N ALA A 236 2.30 -21.10 19.60
CA ALA A 236 2.43 -20.25 20.78
C ALA A 236 1.07 -19.90 21.39
N PHE A 237 0.08 -19.59 20.56
CA PHE A 237 -1.29 -19.35 21.01
C PHE A 237 -1.88 -20.54 21.78
N LYS A 238 -1.70 -21.77 21.27
CA LYS A 238 -2.24 -22.97 21.92
C LYS A 238 -1.62 -23.21 23.30
N GLN A 239 -0.35 -22.87 23.46
CA GLN A 239 0.37 -22.97 24.73
C GLN A 239 -0.15 -21.94 25.73
N GLU A 240 -0.30 -20.67 25.35
CA GLU A 240 -0.78 -19.63 26.27
C GLU A 240 -2.29 -19.77 26.59
N ARG A 241 -3.09 -20.27 25.64
CA ARG A 241 -4.55 -20.42 25.81
C ARG A 241 -4.92 -21.35 26.98
N THR A 242 -4.09 -22.32 27.34
CA THR A 242 -4.38 -23.20 28.50
C THR A 242 -4.36 -22.45 29.82
N ASP A 243 -3.57 -21.39 29.89
CA ASP A 243 -3.26 -20.68 31.13
C ASP A 243 -4.04 -19.36 31.23
N SER A 244 -4.61 -18.89 30.12
CA SER A 244 -5.37 -17.64 30.04
C SER A 244 -6.85 -17.84 30.39
N SER A 245 -7.35 -17.07 31.37
CA SER A 245 -8.76 -17.00 31.74
C SER A 245 -9.56 -15.91 30.99
N GLY A 246 -8.88 -15.05 30.22
CA GLY A 246 -9.46 -13.89 29.54
C GLY A 246 -9.48 -13.98 28.01
N PRO A 247 -9.96 -12.94 27.30
CA PRO A 247 -9.92 -12.88 25.85
C PRO A 247 -8.47 -12.81 25.35
N LEU A 248 -8.05 -13.84 24.62
CA LEU A 248 -6.69 -13.98 24.08
C LEU A 248 -6.74 -14.08 22.56
N VAL A 249 -5.88 -13.32 21.90
CA VAL A 249 -5.73 -13.27 20.45
C VAL A 249 -4.26 -13.44 20.08
N ALA A 250 -4.00 -14.18 19.00
CA ALA A 250 -2.72 -14.20 18.34
C ALA A 250 -2.82 -13.46 17.01
N LEU A 251 -1.91 -12.50 16.82
CA LEU A 251 -1.85 -11.60 15.69
C LEU A 251 -0.61 -11.89 14.85
N ASP A 252 -0.70 -11.67 13.55
CA ASP A 252 0.49 -11.60 12.70
C ASP A 252 1.21 -10.25 12.85
N ARG A 253 2.34 -10.10 12.14
CA ARG A 253 3.16 -8.88 12.14
C ARG A 253 2.40 -7.63 11.64
N GLY A 254 1.28 -7.79 10.93
CA GLY A 254 0.43 -6.70 10.44
C GLY A 254 -0.73 -6.36 11.37
N GLY A 255 -0.91 -7.11 12.47
CA GLY A 255 -2.02 -6.97 13.39
C GLY A 255 -3.31 -7.66 12.94
N ARG A 256 -3.25 -8.58 11.97
CA ARG A 256 -4.42 -9.40 11.61
C ARG A 256 -4.49 -10.63 12.51
N VAL A 257 -5.72 -11.07 12.79
CA VAL A 257 -6.01 -12.20 13.66
C VAL A 257 -5.63 -13.52 12.96
N VAL A 258 -4.66 -14.21 13.55
CA VAL A 258 -4.25 -15.57 13.19
C VAL A 258 -5.03 -16.60 14.02
N ALA A 259 -5.16 -16.38 15.33
CA ALA A 259 -5.93 -17.26 16.21
C ALA A 259 -6.62 -16.47 17.33
N ALA A 260 -7.77 -16.93 17.81
CA ALA A 260 -8.48 -16.32 18.94
C ALA A 260 -9.27 -17.37 19.73
N ASN A 261 -9.40 -17.17 21.05
CA ASN A 261 -10.26 -18.01 21.90
C ASN A 261 -11.71 -17.51 21.85
N ASP A 262 -12.66 -18.27 22.39
CA ASP A 262 -14.09 -17.96 22.30
C ASP A 262 -14.45 -16.60 22.92
N ALA A 263 -13.78 -16.25 24.03
CA ALA A 263 -13.93 -14.94 24.68
C ALA A 263 -13.47 -13.81 23.74
N ALA A 264 -12.33 -13.96 23.06
CA ALA A 264 -11.83 -12.98 22.11
C ALA A 264 -12.63 -12.93 20.81
N LEU A 265 -13.12 -14.06 20.30
CA LEU A 265 -14.02 -14.07 19.14
C LEU A 265 -15.29 -13.27 19.43
N SER A 266 -15.85 -13.45 20.64
CA SER A 266 -17.02 -12.69 21.09
C SER A 266 -16.72 -11.20 21.22
N LEU A 267 -15.60 -10.86 21.88
CA LEU A 267 -15.14 -9.48 22.07
C LEU A 267 -14.89 -8.76 20.73
N LEU A 268 -14.23 -9.43 19.79
CA LEU A 268 -13.91 -8.89 18.46
C LEU A 268 -15.07 -9.02 17.46
N ARG A 269 -16.21 -9.58 17.87
CA ARG A 269 -17.39 -9.85 17.02
C ARG A 269 -17.06 -10.68 15.79
N LEU A 270 -16.15 -11.63 15.93
CA LEU A 270 -15.78 -12.58 14.89
C LEU A 270 -16.69 -13.82 14.97
N PRO A 271 -17.17 -14.37 13.84
CA PRO A 271 -17.97 -15.59 13.85
C PRO A 271 -17.21 -16.77 14.48
N ALA A 272 -17.90 -17.59 15.27
CA ALA A 272 -17.32 -18.77 15.92
C ALA A 272 -16.69 -19.78 14.93
N GLY A 273 -17.21 -19.85 13.70
CA GLY A 273 -16.66 -20.68 12.61
C GLY A 273 -15.62 -19.99 11.72
N SER A 274 -15.15 -18.79 12.09
CA SER A 274 -14.16 -18.05 11.29
C SER A 274 -12.79 -18.74 11.30
N PRO A 275 -11.92 -18.49 10.30
CA PRO A 275 -10.55 -19.02 10.30
C PRO A 275 -9.77 -18.74 11.60
N ALA A 276 -10.07 -17.64 12.29
CA ALA A 276 -9.46 -17.28 13.57
C ALA A 276 -9.73 -18.30 14.70
N SER A 277 -10.84 -19.05 14.68
CA SER A 277 -11.13 -20.04 15.74
C SER A 277 -10.32 -21.33 15.59
N ARG A 278 -9.87 -21.64 14.38
CA ARG A 278 -9.11 -22.86 14.05
C ARG A 278 -7.63 -22.61 13.73
N GLY A 279 -7.24 -21.34 13.57
CA GLY A 279 -5.93 -20.90 13.12
C GLY A 279 -5.94 -20.57 11.62
N ALA A 280 -5.90 -19.27 11.31
CA ALA A 280 -5.87 -18.71 9.96
C ALA A 280 -4.42 -18.72 9.42
N ILE A 281 -4.03 -19.85 8.84
CA ILE A 281 -2.68 -20.04 8.30
C ILE A 281 -2.43 -19.17 7.07
N GLU A 282 -3.40 -19.13 6.16
CA GLU A 282 -3.32 -18.36 4.92
C GLU A 282 -3.50 -16.86 5.18
N PRO A 283 -2.59 -15.98 4.72
CA PRO A 283 -2.71 -14.53 4.92
C PRO A 283 -4.04 -13.93 4.49
N ALA A 284 -4.65 -14.48 3.43
CA ALA A 284 -5.94 -14.04 2.90
C ALA A 284 -7.14 -14.40 3.81
N GLU A 285 -7.00 -15.37 4.71
CA GLU A 285 -8.04 -15.80 5.65
C GLU A 285 -8.03 -15.00 6.97
N ARG A 286 -6.97 -14.23 7.23
CA ARG A 286 -6.77 -13.53 8.50
C ARG A 286 -7.71 -12.34 8.62
N SER A 287 -8.40 -12.26 9.75
CA SER A 287 -9.40 -11.22 10.01
C SER A 287 -8.73 -9.91 10.44
N SER A 288 -9.21 -8.78 9.92
CA SER A 288 -8.83 -7.45 10.42
C SER A 288 -9.88 -7.01 11.44
N PRO A 289 -9.54 -6.94 12.73
CA PRO A 289 -10.50 -6.53 13.75
C PRO A 289 -10.83 -5.03 13.60
N ASP A 290 -12.02 -4.62 14.03
CA ASP A 290 -12.46 -3.21 14.00
C ASP A 290 -11.83 -2.42 15.17
N ILE A 291 -10.50 -2.39 15.19
CA ILE A 291 -9.66 -1.67 16.15
C ILE A 291 -8.63 -0.87 15.33
N PRO A 292 -8.93 0.41 15.00
CA PRO A 292 -8.11 1.21 14.08
C PRO A 292 -6.64 1.32 14.49
N GLU A 293 -6.36 1.37 15.80
CA GLU A 293 -5.02 1.56 16.35
C GLU A 293 -4.20 0.26 16.42
N LEU A 294 -4.81 -0.91 16.21
CA LEU A 294 -4.16 -2.19 16.50
C LEU A 294 -2.91 -2.41 15.65
N SER A 295 -2.94 -2.10 14.36
CA SER A 295 -1.77 -2.27 13.49
C SER A 295 -0.59 -1.38 13.92
N ASP A 296 -0.86 -0.17 14.42
CA ASP A 296 0.18 0.74 14.92
C ASP A 296 0.76 0.27 16.26
N VAL A 297 -0.11 -0.23 17.15
CA VAL A 297 0.31 -0.84 18.42
C VAL A 297 1.14 -2.09 18.18
N VAL A 298 0.75 -2.96 17.24
CA VAL A 298 1.52 -4.15 16.86
C VAL A 298 2.88 -3.76 16.28
N ARG A 299 2.93 -2.72 15.44
CA ARG A 299 4.20 -2.21 14.89
C ARG A 299 5.13 -1.68 15.98
N TRP A 300 4.60 -0.90 16.92
CA TRP A 300 5.35 -0.42 18.08
C TRP A 300 5.88 -1.57 18.93
N ALA A 301 5.01 -2.53 19.28
CA ALA A 301 5.39 -3.71 20.05
C ALA A 301 6.49 -4.52 19.33
N ALA A 302 6.41 -4.65 18.00
CA ALA A 302 7.43 -5.35 17.21
C ALA A 302 8.79 -4.63 17.27
N GLY A 303 8.80 -3.29 17.17
CA GLY A 303 10.01 -2.48 17.30
C GLY A 303 10.67 -2.60 18.67
N ARG A 304 9.89 -2.59 19.76
CA ARG A 304 10.40 -2.86 21.12
C ARG A 304 10.95 -4.28 21.26
N SER A 305 10.23 -5.26 20.74
CA SER A 305 10.59 -6.67 20.84
C SER A 305 11.84 -7.04 20.07
N ALA A 306 12.18 -6.29 19.01
CA ALA A 306 13.45 -6.46 18.29
C ALA A 306 14.68 -6.21 19.18
N GLN A 307 14.55 -5.33 20.18
CA GLN A 307 15.63 -5.02 21.13
C GLN A 307 15.59 -5.93 22.36
N ASN A 308 14.40 -6.39 22.76
CA ASN A 308 14.20 -7.26 23.90
C ASN A 308 13.12 -8.33 23.59
N PRO A 309 13.50 -9.57 23.26
CA PRO A 309 12.54 -10.65 22.96
C PRO A 309 11.62 -11.05 24.12
N GLN A 310 11.94 -10.68 25.36
CA GLN A 310 11.12 -10.91 26.56
C GLN A 310 10.27 -9.69 26.92
N TRP A 311 10.21 -8.69 26.04
CA TRP A 311 9.45 -7.47 26.27
C TRP A 311 7.95 -7.77 26.36
N SER A 312 7.26 -6.98 27.18
CA SER A 312 5.80 -6.88 27.18
C SER A 312 5.40 -5.42 27.33
N GLY A 313 4.24 -5.08 26.78
CA GLY A 313 3.66 -3.77 26.91
C GLY A 313 2.17 -3.79 26.67
N TYR A 314 1.47 -2.71 26.98
CA TYR A 314 0.02 -2.65 26.85
C TYR A 314 -0.45 -1.38 26.16
N ALA A 315 -1.59 -1.45 25.48
CA ALA A 315 -2.27 -0.30 24.89
C ALA A 315 -3.74 -0.26 25.32
N GLN A 316 -4.32 0.94 25.32
CA GLN A 316 -5.77 1.12 25.45
C GLN A 316 -6.39 1.01 24.06
N LEU A 317 -7.09 -0.09 23.79
CA LEU A 317 -7.67 -0.38 22.49
C LEU A 317 -9.18 -0.16 22.51
N GLY A 318 -9.68 0.63 21.56
CA GLY A 318 -11.12 0.82 21.37
C GLY A 318 -11.74 -0.41 20.71
N VAL A 319 -12.39 -1.27 21.51
CA VAL A 319 -13.13 -2.40 20.98
C VAL A 319 -14.56 -1.96 20.70
N ALA A 320 -15.06 -2.24 19.50
CA ALA A 320 -16.37 -1.79 19.05
C ALA A 320 -17.48 -2.17 20.05
N GLY A 321 -18.06 -1.16 20.72
CA GLY A 321 -19.18 -1.31 21.64
C GLY A 321 -18.83 -1.38 23.14
N ASP A 322 -17.57 -1.64 23.49
CA ASP A 322 -17.16 -1.87 24.89
C ASP A 322 -16.23 -0.78 25.45
N GLY A 323 -15.95 0.26 24.66
CA GLY A 323 -15.06 1.36 25.05
C GLY A 323 -13.58 0.99 24.90
N ALA A 324 -12.70 1.85 25.41
CA ALA A 324 -11.27 1.56 25.44
C ALA A 324 -10.97 0.58 26.59
N MET A 325 -10.28 -0.51 26.28
CA MET A 325 -9.85 -1.49 27.29
C MET A 325 -8.35 -1.79 27.16
N PRO A 326 -7.68 -2.12 28.27
CA PRO A 326 -6.27 -2.46 28.22
C PRO A 326 -6.08 -3.78 27.47
N ALA A 327 -5.04 -3.84 26.65
CA ALA A 327 -4.61 -5.05 25.97
C ALA A 327 -3.09 -5.18 26.07
N THR A 328 -2.62 -6.24 26.73
CA THR A 328 -1.19 -6.56 26.85
C THR A 328 -0.73 -7.32 25.61
N LEU A 329 0.35 -6.85 25.00
CA LEU A 329 1.06 -7.48 23.88
C LEU A 329 2.34 -8.15 24.37
N ARG A 330 2.56 -9.38 23.91
CA ARG A 330 3.82 -10.12 24.09
C ARG A 330 4.28 -10.68 22.74
N PRO A 331 5.56 -10.55 22.37
CA PRO A 331 6.04 -11.02 21.08
C PRO A 331 6.09 -12.54 21.03
N ILE A 332 5.69 -13.07 19.87
CA ILE A 332 5.97 -14.45 19.51
C ILE A 332 7.25 -14.41 18.69
N THR A 333 8.31 -15.03 19.20
CA THR A 333 9.60 -15.02 18.52
C THR A 333 9.99 -16.40 17.99
N SER A 334 10.68 -16.42 16.85
CA SER A 334 11.27 -17.61 16.26
C SER A 334 12.63 -17.27 15.67
N ALA A 335 13.67 -18.03 16.02
CA ALA A 335 15.04 -17.77 15.60
C ALA A 335 15.50 -16.30 15.80
N GLY A 336 15.14 -15.71 16.95
CA GLY A 336 15.49 -14.32 17.29
C GLY A 336 14.63 -13.25 16.61
N ARG A 337 13.59 -13.63 15.86
CA ARG A 337 12.74 -12.72 15.08
C ARG A 337 11.32 -12.70 15.61
N VAL A 338 10.66 -11.54 15.58
CA VAL A 338 9.23 -11.42 15.89
C VAL A 338 8.41 -11.93 14.70
N VAL A 339 7.65 -13.01 14.91
CA VAL A 339 6.78 -13.62 13.87
C VAL A 339 5.30 -13.33 14.07
N GLY A 340 4.94 -12.79 15.24
CA GLY A 340 3.58 -12.36 15.58
C GLY A 340 3.52 -11.83 17.01
N MET A 341 2.30 -11.58 17.48
CA MET A 341 2.03 -11.08 18.84
C MET A 341 0.94 -11.90 19.51
N LEU A 342 1.10 -12.19 20.79
CA LEU A 342 -0.02 -12.53 21.68
C LEU A 342 -0.59 -11.23 22.24
N CYS A 343 -1.91 -11.11 22.23
CA CYS A 343 -2.66 -9.96 22.70
C CYS A 343 -3.74 -10.43 23.69
N ALA A 344 -3.57 -10.10 24.97
CA ALA A 344 -4.49 -10.44 26.04
C ALA A 344 -5.29 -9.20 26.45
N PHE A 345 -6.61 -9.21 26.19
CA PHE A 345 -7.50 -8.11 26.54
C PHE A 345 -7.91 -8.17 28.01
N GLY A 346 -8.08 -7.01 28.62
CA GLY A 346 -8.36 -6.86 30.06
C GLY A 346 -7.12 -6.94 30.94
N LEU A 347 -5.95 -7.23 30.37
CA LEU A 347 -4.67 -7.27 31.07
C LEU A 347 -3.89 -5.98 30.81
N GLN A 348 -3.23 -5.47 31.85
CA GLN A 348 -2.42 -4.26 31.80
C GLN A 348 -1.05 -4.53 32.42
N GLU A 349 -0.11 -5.01 31.59
CA GLU A 349 1.24 -5.36 32.01
C GLU A 349 2.30 -4.78 31.06
N GLY A 350 3.47 -4.46 31.61
CA GLY A 350 4.62 -4.00 30.84
C GLY A 350 4.62 -2.52 30.51
N GLU A 351 5.38 -2.15 29.49
CA GLU A 351 5.53 -0.76 29.03
C GLU A 351 4.20 -0.22 28.47
N PRO A 352 3.71 0.95 28.90
CA PRO A 352 2.55 1.56 28.28
C PRO A 352 2.86 1.99 26.84
N TYR A 353 1.93 1.76 25.93
CA TYR A 353 1.90 2.41 24.63
C TYR A 353 1.64 3.89 24.84
N GLY A 354 2.71 4.64 25.07
CA GLY A 354 2.69 6.08 24.93
C GLY A 354 2.69 6.38 23.44
N ARG A 355 1.67 7.11 22.96
CA ARG A 355 1.94 8.09 21.90
C ARG A 355 2.93 9.08 22.50
N ALA A 356 4.21 8.74 22.52
CA ALA A 356 5.24 9.71 22.79
C ALA A 356 5.00 10.83 21.80
N ALA A 357 4.96 12.06 22.31
CA ALA A 357 5.14 13.26 21.53
C ALA A 357 6.58 13.23 20.96
N GLU A 358 6.85 12.29 20.05
CA GLU A 358 7.88 12.50 19.04
C GLU A 358 7.34 13.62 18.17
N GLY A 359 8.13 14.69 18.01
CA GLY A 359 7.83 15.82 17.13
C GLY A 359 7.87 15.43 15.65
N GLY A 360 7.12 14.41 15.26
CA GLY A 360 6.80 14.04 13.89
C GLY A 360 5.28 13.97 13.79
N ALA A 361 4.72 14.65 12.79
CA ALA A 361 3.30 14.89 12.55
C ALA A 361 2.34 13.88 13.22
N VAL A 362 1.40 14.40 14.03
CA VAL A 362 0.19 13.66 14.44
C VAL A 362 -0.34 12.95 13.19
N PRO A 363 -0.46 11.60 13.16
CA PRO A 363 -1.04 10.93 12.01
C PRO A 363 -2.43 11.51 11.84
N MET A 364 -2.60 12.30 10.78
CA MET A 364 -3.85 13.00 10.56
C MET A 364 -4.91 11.92 10.43
N PRO A 365 -5.92 11.90 11.32
CA PRO A 365 -6.98 10.89 11.24
C PRO A 365 -7.55 10.94 9.82
N PRO A 366 -7.79 9.79 9.16
CA PRO A 366 -8.08 9.74 7.74
C PRO A 366 -9.19 10.75 7.42
N ARG A 367 -8.88 11.66 6.49
CA ARG A 367 -9.80 12.71 6.03
C ARG A 367 -10.08 12.52 4.56
N VAL A 368 -11.35 12.59 4.20
CA VAL A 368 -11.77 12.86 2.83
C VAL A 368 -11.92 14.36 2.68
N ILE A 369 -11.23 14.92 1.70
CA ILE A 369 -11.30 16.33 1.42
C ILE A 369 -12.53 16.60 0.54
N GLY A 370 -13.43 17.41 1.06
CA GLY A 370 -14.55 17.97 0.33
C GLY A 370 -14.39 19.48 0.14
N ILE A 371 -15.16 20.04 -0.79
CA ILE A 371 -15.20 21.47 -1.09
C ILE A 371 -16.64 21.94 -0.90
N ARG A 372 -16.82 22.99 -0.10
CA ARG A 372 -18.11 23.67 0.11
C ARG A 372 -17.89 25.17 0.22
N ASN A 373 -18.57 25.94 -0.62
CA ASN A 373 -18.44 27.41 -0.68
C ASN A 373 -16.98 27.87 -0.79
N ASP A 374 -16.22 27.23 -1.69
CA ASP A 374 -14.79 27.53 -1.93
C ASP A 374 -13.87 27.30 -0.72
N ARG A 375 -14.33 26.52 0.27
CA ARG A 375 -13.53 26.12 1.43
C ARG A 375 -13.35 24.61 1.46
N LEU A 376 -12.16 24.19 1.87
CA LEU A 376 -11.87 22.78 2.16
C LEU A 376 -12.61 22.36 3.43
N VAL A 377 -13.33 21.24 3.32
CA VAL A 377 -14.02 20.58 4.42
C VAL A 377 -13.37 19.22 4.60
N LEU A 378 -12.71 19.03 5.74
CA LEU A 378 -12.06 17.78 6.10
C LEU A 378 -13.09 16.86 6.77
N LEU A 379 -13.52 15.81 6.08
CA LEU A 379 -14.53 14.87 6.57
C LEU A 379 -13.87 13.58 7.06
N ALA A 380 -14.27 13.07 8.21
CA ALA A 380 -13.97 11.69 8.55
C ALA A 380 -14.77 10.75 7.61
N PRO A 381 -14.21 9.60 7.18
CA PRO A 381 -14.93 8.62 6.36
C PRO A 381 -16.29 8.19 6.94
N SER A 382 -16.43 8.17 8.27
CA SER A 382 -17.69 7.86 8.95
C SER A 382 -18.78 8.92 8.78
N GLU A 383 -18.42 10.18 8.49
CA GLU A 383 -19.38 11.27 8.23
C GLU A 383 -20.03 11.16 6.85
N VAL A 384 -19.43 10.41 5.93
CA VAL A 384 -19.95 10.21 4.58
C VAL A 384 -20.89 9.00 4.57
N ARG A 385 -22.14 9.21 4.17
CA ARG A 385 -23.16 8.17 3.99
C ARG A 385 -22.97 7.43 2.68
N TYR A 386 -22.83 8.18 1.59
CA TYR A 386 -22.54 7.66 0.26
C TYR A 386 -21.87 8.73 -0.60
N ALA A 387 -21.16 8.29 -1.64
CA ALA A 387 -20.66 9.14 -2.70
C ALA A 387 -21.44 8.86 -3.99
N GLU A 388 -21.83 9.92 -4.68
CA GLU A 388 -22.53 9.87 -5.96
C GLU A 388 -21.70 10.54 -7.04
N ALA A 389 -21.45 9.82 -8.13
CA ALA A 389 -20.93 10.41 -9.35
C ALA A 389 -22.06 11.07 -10.14
N ASP A 390 -21.93 12.37 -10.35
CA ASP A 390 -22.72 13.14 -11.31
C ASP A 390 -21.78 13.79 -12.33
N ARG A 391 -21.89 13.33 -13.59
CA ARG A 391 -20.99 13.70 -14.69
C ARG A 391 -19.51 13.48 -14.32
N ASN A 392 -18.71 14.55 -14.30
CA ASN A 392 -17.28 14.52 -13.96
C ASN A 392 -17.00 14.89 -12.49
N THR A 393 -18.05 15.01 -11.68
CA THR A 393 -17.98 15.41 -10.27
C THR A 393 -18.47 14.30 -9.36
N VAL A 394 -17.90 14.21 -8.17
CA VAL A 394 -18.35 13.26 -7.14
C VAL A 394 -18.87 14.06 -5.96
N TRP A 395 -20.08 13.77 -5.53
CA TRP A 395 -20.72 14.38 -4.37
C TRP A 395 -20.68 13.42 -3.19
N LEU A 396 -20.15 13.88 -2.06
CA LEU A 396 -20.17 13.18 -0.78
C LEU A 396 -21.43 13.62 -0.02
N SER A 397 -22.34 12.69 0.21
CA SER A 397 -23.54 12.94 1.01
C SER A 397 -23.23 12.68 2.48
N THR A 398 -23.48 13.68 3.33
CA THR A 398 -23.28 13.61 4.79
C THR A 398 -24.59 13.93 5.51
N ASP A 399 -24.61 13.80 6.84
CA ASP A 399 -25.75 14.24 7.67
C ASP A 399 -25.90 15.77 7.67
N ARG A 400 -24.85 16.51 7.29
CA ARG A 400 -24.81 17.97 7.19
C ARG A 400 -25.02 18.48 5.76
N GLY A 401 -25.47 17.60 4.85
CA GLY A 401 -25.71 17.91 3.44
C GLY A 401 -24.61 17.42 2.49
N ARG A 402 -24.73 17.81 1.21
CA ARG A 402 -23.83 17.38 0.14
C ARG A 402 -22.59 18.27 0.06
N ILE A 403 -21.45 17.63 -0.12
CA ILE A 403 -20.14 18.27 -0.25
C ILE A 403 -19.49 17.75 -1.52
N LEU A 404 -18.88 18.62 -2.33
CA LEU A 404 -18.18 18.20 -3.53
C LEU A 404 -16.87 17.50 -3.13
N ALA A 405 -16.57 16.31 -3.62
CA ALA A 405 -15.28 15.68 -3.37
C ALA A 405 -14.17 16.49 -4.07
N ALA A 406 -13.06 16.74 -3.37
CA ALA A 406 -11.87 17.33 -3.99
C ALA A 406 -11.25 16.38 -5.03
N THR A 407 -11.36 15.07 -4.78
CA THR A 407 -10.90 14.02 -5.69
C THR A 407 -11.93 13.80 -6.82
N ARG A 408 -11.46 13.88 -8.08
CA ARG A 408 -12.29 13.63 -9.27
C ARG A 408 -12.39 12.13 -9.59
N GLY A 409 -13.59 11.70 -9.98
CA GLY A 409 -13.86 10.34 -10.40
C GLY A 409 -14.21 9.41 -9.23
N LEU A 410 -15.27 8.63 -9.41
CA LEU A 410 -15.79 7.75 -8.36
C LEU A 410 -14.80 6.66 -7.96
N ASP A 411 -13.93 6.23 -8.88
CA ASP A 411 -12.97 5.15 -8.67
C ASP A 411 -11.87 5.57 -7.68
N HIS A 412 -11.40 6.82 -7.75
CA HIS A 412 -10.44 7.35 -6.78
C HIS A 412 -11.09 7.55 -5.40
N VAL A 413 -12.35 7.99 -5.37
CA VAL A 413 -13.12 8.08 -4.11
C VAL A 413 -13.37 6.69 -3.52
N ASP A 414 -13.62 5.67 -4.35
CA ASP A 414 -13.73 4.27 -3.94
C ASP A 414 -12.41 3.76 -3.36
N GLN A 415 -11.28 4.01 -4.01
CA GLN A 415 -9.96 3.62 -3.48
C GLN A 415 -9.67 4.25 -2.11
N ALA A 416 -9.99 5.54 -1.94
CA ALA A 416 -9.81 6.25 -0.67
C ALA A 416 -10.73 5.75 0.44
N LEU A 417 -11.98 5.35 0.11
CA LEU A 417 -13.01 5.04 1.09
C LEU A 417 -13.26 3.54 1.31
N SER A 418 -12.83 2.67 0.40
CA SER A 418 -13.08 1.22 0.42
C SER A 418 -12.53 0.52 1.66
N ARG A 419 -11.41 1.03 2.21
CA ARG A 419 -10.80 0.56 3.47
C ARG A 419 -11.61 0.97 4.71
N HIS A 420 -12.58 1.86 4.57
CA HIS A 420 -13.39 2.44 5.65
C HIS A 420 -14.86 2.02 5.59
N GLY A 421 -15.15 0.82 5.06
CA GLY A 421 -16.50 0.24 5.06
C GLY A 421 -17.39 0.67 3.88
N PHE A 422 -16.83 1.36 2.89
CA PHE A 422 -17.53 1.70 1.66
C PHE A 422 -17.49 0.56 0.65
N ARG A 423 -18.60 0.38 -0.07
CA ARG A 423 -18.67 -0.56 -1.19
C ARG A 423 -19.35 0.09 -2.38
N ARG A 424 -18.86 -0.25 -3.56
CA ARG A 424 -19.45 0.21 -4.80
C ARG A 424 -20.71 -0.59 -5.06
N VAL A 425 -21.87 0.07 -5.05
CA VAL A 425 -23.17 -0.61 -5.22
C VAL A 425 -23.73 -0.41 -6.63
N HIS A 426 -23.31 0.65 -7.30
CA HIS A 426 -23.72 0.99 -8.66
C HIS A 426 -22.61 1.77 -9.38
N ARG A 427 -22.66 1.87 -10.72
CA ARG A 427 -21.64 2.60 -11.51
C ARG A 427 -21.45 4.06 -11.05
N ARG A 428 -22.49 4.66 -10.48
CA ARG A 428 -22.53 6.03 -9.94
C ARG A 428 -22.49 6.11 -8.42
N PHE A 429 -22.57 5.00 -7.67
CA PHE A 429 -22.71 5.07 -6.22
C PHE A 429 -21.71 4.19 -5.48
N LEU A 430 -21.12 4.80 -4.45
CA LEU A 430 -20.33 4.18 -3.41
C LEU A 430 -21.07 4.40 -2.09
N VAL A 431 -21.37 3.35 -1.33
CA VAL A 431 -22.18 3.46 -0.10
C VAL A 431 -21.38 2.99 1.09
N ASN A 432 -21.44 3.74 2.19
CA ASN A 432 -20.96 3.30 3.48
C ASN A 432 -21.94 2.25 4.03
N LEU A 433 -21.56 0.97 3.98
CA LEU A 433 -22.46 -0.10 4.40
C LEU A 433 -22.79 -0.03 5.90
N ARG A 434 -21.93 0.58 6.71
CA ARG A 434 -22.17 0.82 8.15
C ARG A 434 -23.28 1.85 8.42
N ARG A 435 -23.65 2.63 7.41
CA ARG A 435 -24.67 3.69 7.49
C ARG A 435 -25.96 3.31 6.78
N VAL A 436 -26.10 2.08 6.29
CA VAL A 436 -27.36 1.59 5.71
C VAL A 436 -28.35 1.33 6.84
N ALA A 437 -29.47 2.05 6.83
CA ALA A 437 -30.54 1.93 7.80
C ALA A 437 -31.59 0.91 7.35
N GLU A 438 -31.96 0.93 6.07
CA GLU A 438 -33.00 0.07 5.52
C GLU A 438 -32.60 -0.43 4.12
N VAL A 439 -33.15 -1.58 3.75
CA VAL A 439 -32.97 -2.19 2.42
C VAL A 439 -34.35 -2.38 1.81
N GLU A 440 -34.65 -1.60 0.77
CA GLU A 440 -35.94 -1.64 0.08
C GLU A 440 -35.84 -2.52 -1.17
N ARG A 441 -36.88 -3.31 -1.41
CA ARG A 441 -37.01 -4.14 -2.61
C ARG A 441 -38.08 -3.56 -3.53
N GLY A 442 -37.67 -3.18 -4.74
CA GLY A 442 -38.57 -2.69 -5.76
C GLY A 442 -39.49 -3.79 -6.30
N THR A 443 -40.60 -3.39 -6.93
CA THR A 443 -41.64 -4.29 -7.47
C THR A 443 -41.13 -5.26 -8.55
N LYS A 444 -39.96 -4.98 -9.15
CA LYS A 444 -39.29 -5.82 -10.16
C LYS A 444 -38.03 -6.53 -9.63
N GLY A 445 -37.87 -6.61 -8.31
CA GLY A 445 -36.71 -7.25 -7.66
C GLY A 445 -35.45 -6.39 -7.61
N GLU A 446 -35.57 -5.09 -7.90
CA GLU A 446 -34.51 -4.10 -7.72
C GLU A 446 -34.21 -3.92 -6.23
N LEU A 447 -32.97 -3.58 -5.91
CA LEU A 447 -32.51 -3.41 -4.53
C LEU A 447 -32.07 -1.97 -4.32
N PHE A 448 -32.61 -1.33 -3.29
CA PHE A 448 -32.27 0.04 -2.90
C PHE A 448 -31.77 0.05 -1.46
N LEU A 449 -30.76 0.89 -1.20
CA LEU A 449 -30.23 1.13 0.14
C LEU A 449 -30.67 2.50 0.62
N VAL A 450 -31.23 2.56 1.82
CA VAL A 450 -31.59 3.79 2.52
C VAL A 450 -30.50 4.08 3.55
N THR A 451 -29.87 5.24 3.48
CA THR A 451 -28.76 5.63 4.39
C THR A 451 -29.16 6.65 5.47
N ASP A 452 -30.32 7.29 5.33
CA ASP A 452 -30.95 8.09 6.38
C ASP A 452 -32.46 7.88 6.28
N PRO A 453 -33.12 7.27 7.29
CA PRO A 453 -34.56 7.00 7.25
C PRO A 453 -35.41 8.28 7.31
N ARG A 454 -34.82 9.43 7.64
CA ARG A 454 -35.51 10.74 7.69
C ARG A 454 -35.60 11.41 6.31
N VAL A 455 -34.83 10.93 5.33
CA VAL A 455 -34.77 11.49 3.97
C VAL A 455 -35.02 10.37 2.97
N PRO A 456 -35.98 10.49 2.03
CA PRO A 456 -36.30 9.42 1.08
C PRO A 456 -35.26 9.33 -0.06
N GLU A 457 -33.97 9.23 0.27
CA GLU A 457 -32.87 9.05 -0.67
C GLU A 457 -32.61 7.56 -0.90
N LEU A 458 -33.13 7.04 -2.02
CA LEU A 458 -32.93 5.65 -2.44
C LEU A 458 -31.65 5.51 -3.27
N VAL A 459 -30.65 4.80 -2.74
CA VAL A 459 -29.43 4.50 -3.48
C VAL A 459 -29.59 3.17 -4.24
N PRO A 460 -29.61 3.17 -5.58
CA PRO A 460 -29.83 1.94 -6.34
C PRO A 460 -28.62 1.01 -6.28
N VAL A 461 -28.87 -0.29 -6.14
CA VAL A 461 -27.85 -1.34 -6.26
C VAL A 461 -27.98 -2.01 -7.62
N SER A 462 -26.87 -2.06 -8.35
CA SER A 462 -26.82 -2.74 -9.64
C SER A 462 -27.00 -4.26 -9.50
N ARG A 463 -27.64 -4.90 -10.48
CA ARG A 463 -27.86 -6.36 -10.48
C ARG A 463 -26.57 -7.16 -10.28
N ARG A 464 -25.44 -6.65 -10.81
CA ARG A 464 -24.11 -7.25 -10.65
C ARG A 464 -23.59 -7.26 -9.21
N HIS A 465 -23.94 -6.24 -8.40
CA HIS A 465 -23.44 -6.10 -7.03
C HIS A 465 -24.47 -6.60 -5.99
N ALA A 466 -25.73 -6.79 -6.38
CA ALA A 466 -26.80 -7.21 -5.46
C ALA A 466 -26.50 -8.51 -4.67
N PRO A 467 -25.91 -9.59 -5.25
CA PRO A 467 -25.59 -10.79 -4.49
C PRO A 467 -24.53 -10.55 -3.40
N GLU A 468 -23.51 -9.78 -3.71
CA GLU A 468 -22.44 -9.43 -2.76
C GLU A 468 -22.96 -8.55 -1.63
N ILE A 469 -23.74 -7.51 -1.96
CA ILE A 469 -24.32 -6.59 -0.98
C ILE A 469 -25.28 -7.31 -0.02
N ARG A 470 -26.10 -8.25 -0.54
CA ARG A 470 -26.94 -9.12 0.30
C ARG A 470 -26.14 -9.95 1.29
N ARG A 471 -25.07 -10.60 0.81
CA ARG A 471 -24.17 -11.38 1.67
C ARG A 471 -23.52 -10.51 2.74
N LEU A 472 -23.10 -9.29 2.41
CA LEU A 472 -22.45 -8.37 3.35
C LEU A 472 -23.43 -7.77 4.38
N LEU A 473 -24.70 -7.58 4.01
CA LEU A 473 -25.74 -7.05 4.90
C LEU A 473 -26.53 -8.14 5.64
N GLY A 474 -26.34 -9.42 5.29
CA GLY A 474 -27.04 -10.55 5.93
C GLY A 474 -28.52 -10.67 5.58
N VAL A 475 -28.95 -10.23 4.37
CA VAL A 475 -30.36 -10.14 3.90
C VAL A 475 -30.65 -10.80 2.56
#